data_AF-A0A7U6QQF5-F1
#
_entry.id   AF-A0A7U6QQF5-F1
#
_cell.length_a   1.000
_cell.length_b   1.000
_cell.length_c   1.000
_cell.angle_alpha   90.00
_cell.angle_beta   90.00
_cell.angle_gamma   90.00
#
_symmetry.space_group_name_H-M   'P 1'
#
loop_
_entity.id
_entity.type
_entity.pdbx_description
1 polymer ?
#
loop_
_entity_poly.entity_id
_entity_poly.type
_entity_poly.pdbx_seq_one_letter_code
_entity_poly.pdbx_strand_id
1 'polypeptide(L)'
;MNAIPAKVAGVTEVIMVVPAPKGVLNPLVLAAAHLAQVDRVFTIGGAQAVAALAYGTETIPAVDKITGPGNKYVAAAKRAVFGQVGIDMIAGPSEVLVYAEGEAQDRADWLAMDLLSQAEHDRIAQAIFVTTSEAQLKEVELEIERALAELPKADIARDSLQNRGALILVKDRSEGMALINRIAPEHLELSVDNPDALLDDIRHAGAIFMGRHTPEAIGDYCAGPNHVLPTSGTARFSSPLGVYDFQKKSSIIYCSESGSKPLAETADILAQREDLEAHARSARYRYQ
;
A
#
# COMPACT_ATOMS: atom_id res chain seq x y z
N MET A 1 7.53 1.36 -9.70
CA MET A 1 6.40 0.61 -9.11
C MET A 1 5.01 0.97 -9.62
N ASN A 2 4.64 2.25 -9.84
CA ASN A 2 3.27 2.59 -10.30
C ASN A 2 2.94 2.19 -11.76
N ALA A 3 3.83 2.47 -12.71
CA ALA A 3 3.52 2.32 -14.14
C ALA A 3 3.57 0.87 -14.65
N ILE A 4 4.46 0.03 -14.10
CA ILE A 4 4.67 -1.35 -14.58
C ILE A 4 3.37 -2.19 -14.45
N PRO A 5 2.68 -2.25 -13.30
CA PRO A 5 1.44 -3.01 -13.19
C PRO A 5 0.33 -2.52 -14.13
N ALA A 6 0.26 -1.21 -14.39
CA ALA A 6 -0.68 -0.65 -15.36
C ALA A 6 -0.41 -1.15 -16.78
N LYS A 7 0.85 -1.16 -17.21
CA LYS A 7 1.23 -1.68 -18.52
C LYS A 7 1.01 -3.18 -18.63
N VAL A 8 1.36 -3.95 -17.60
CA VAL A 8 1.09 -5.39 -17.54
C VAL A 8 -0.42 -5.69 -17.60
N ALA A 9 -1.25 -4.85 -16.99
CA ALA A 9 -2.71 -4.95 -17.07
C ALA A 9 -3.30 -4.61 -18.44
N GLY A 10 -2.51 -4.04 -19.36
CA GLY A 10 -2.96 -3.61 -20.68
C GLY A 10 -3.63 -2.24 -20.68
N VAL A 11 -3.33 -1.37 -19.72
CA VAL A 11 -3.81 0.03 -19.73
C VAL A 11 -3.28 0.74 -20.98
N THR A 12 -4.19 1.28 -21.79
CA THR A 12 -3.87 1.84 -23.11
C THR A 12 -3.19 3.20 -23.04
N GLU A 13 -3.49 4.01 -22.01
CA GLU A 13 -2.85 5.31 -21.78
C GLU A 13 -2.49 5.46 -20.30
N VAL A 14 -1.20 5.60 -20.03
CA VAL A 14 -0.59 5.82 -18.72
C VAL A 14 0.00 7.22 -18.68
N ILE A 15 -0.57 8.06 -17.83
CA ILE A 15 -0.18 9.45 -17.67
C ILE A 15 0.56 9.62 -16.35
N MET A 16 1.75 10.22 -16.41
CA MET A 16 2.51 10.62 -15.23
C MET A 16 2.43 12.13 -15.02
N VAL A 17 2.09 12.54 -13.81
CA VAL A 17 2.24 13.93 -13.35
C VAL A 17 3.38 13.97 -12.35
N VAL A 18 4.32 14.90 -12.54
CA VAL A 18 5.47 15.08 -11.66
C VAL A 18 5.75 16.57 -11.49
N PRO A 19 5.79 17.12 -10.27
CA PRO A 19 6.13 18.53 -10.09
C PRO A 19 7.57 18.80 -10.52
N ALA A 20 7.82 19.98 -11.09
CA ALA A 20 9.16 20.49 -11.39
C ALA A 20 9.43 21.77 -10.60
N PRO A 21 9.67 21.70 -9.27
CA PRO A 21 9.99 22.88 -8.48
C PRO A 21 11.19 23.62 -9.09
N LYS A 22 11.05 24.94 -9.28
CA LYS A 22 12.06 25.78 -9.96
C LYS A 22 12.38 25.35 -11.39
N GLY A 23 11.47 24.61 -12.05
CA GLY A 23 11.67 24.08 -13.41
C GLY A 23 12.64 22.91 -13.51
N VAL A 24 13.06 22.33 -12.38
CA VAL A 24 14.03 21.23 -12.36
C VAL A 24 13.30 19.90 -12.28
N LEU A 25 13.63 18.99 -13.21
CA LEU A 25 13.19 17.60 -13.22
C LEU A 25 14.35 16.67 -12.90
N ASN A 26 14.05 15.56 -12.24
CA ASN A 26 15.03 14.49 -12.05
C ASN A 26 15.13 13.63 -13.32
N PRO A 27 16.31 13.56 -13.99
CA PRO A 27 16.47 12.77 -15.20
C PRO A 27 16.21 11.27 -14.99
N LEU A 28 16.46 10.75 -13.78
CA LEU A 28 16.19 9.35 -13.46
C LEU A 28 14.69 9.04 -13.43
N VAL A 29 13.86 9.99 -13.00
CA VAL A 29 12.39 9.82 -13.03
C VAL A 29 11.89 9.73 -14.46
N LEU A 30 12.43 10.56 -15.36
CA LEU A 30 12.08 10.52 -16.78
C LEU A 30 12.60 9.25 -17.48
N ALA A 31 13.81 8.81 -17.14
CA ALA A 31 14.36 7.55 -17.63
C ALA A 31 13.52 6.35 -17.17
N ALA A 32 13.13 6.31 -15.89
CA ALA A 32 12.24 5.28 -15.35
C ALA A 32 10.87 5.30 -16.01
N ALA A 33 10.29 6.48 -16.25
CA ALA A 33 9.03 6.63 -16.97
C ALA A 33 9.12 6.10 -18.40
N HIS A 34 10.22 6.41 -19.11
CA HIS A 34 10.48 5.90 -20.45
C HIS A 34 10.61 4.36 -20.47
N LEU A 35 11.41 3.79 -19.56
CA LEU A 35 11.59 2.34 -19.44
C LEU A 35 10.28 1.62 -19.08
N ALA A 36 9.44 2.24 -18.25
CA ALA A 36 8.12 1.74 -17.90
C ALA A 36 7.03 2.09 -18.94
N GLN A 37 7.42 2.67 -20.09
CA GLN A 37 6.57 2.99 -21.23
C GLN A 37 5.43 3.97 -20.91
N VAL A 38 5.60 4.89 -19.96
CA VAL A 38 4.64 5.97 -19.69
C VAL A 38 4.38 6.77 -20.98
N ASP A 39 3.12 6.97 -21.33
CA ASP A 39 2.72 7.54 -22.62
C ASP A 39 2.86 9.06 -22.63
N ARG A 40 2.53 9.73 -21.51
CA ARG A 40 2.56 11.19 -21.39
C ARG A 40 3.05 11.63 -20.02
N VAL A 41 3.81 12.72 -20.00
CA VAL A 41 4.35 13.32 -18.77
C VAL A 41 3.96 14.79 -18.71
N PHE A 42 3.41 15.22 -17.57
CA PHE A 42 3.07 16.61 -17.30
C PHE A 42 3.78 17.12 -16.06
N THR A 43 4.34 18.32 -16.14
CA THR A 43 5.13 18.92 -15.06
C THR A 43 4.25 19.66 -14.04
N ILE A 44 3.35 18.93 -13.39
CA ILE A 44 2.42 19.42 -12.37
C ILE A 44 2.39 18.44 -11.19
N GLY A 45 2.12 18.92 -9.98
CA GLY A 45 1.98 18.08 -8.79
C GLY A 45 0.92 18.63 -7.83
N GLY A 46 0.77 18.02 -6.66
CA GLY A 46 -0.17 18.49 -5.64
C GLY A 46 -1.64 18.24 -5.97
N ALA A 47 -2.53 18.88 -5.22
CA ALA A 47 -3.98 18.72 -5.35
C ALA A 47 -4.49 19.11 -6.75
N GLN A 48 -3.87 20.12 -7.38
CA GLN A 48 -4.20 20.58 -8.72
C GLN A 48 -3.89 19.54 -9.80
N ALA A 49 -2.84 18.72 -9.62
CA ALA A 49 -2.55 17.62 -10.54
C ALA A 49 -3.61 16.52 -10.44
N VAL A 50 -4.01 16.19 -9.20
CA VAL A 50 -5.11 15.23 -8.96
C VAL A 50 -6.41 15.73 -9.58
N ALA A 51 -6.74 17.01 -9.40
CA ALA A 51 -7.94 17.61 -10.01
C ALA A 51 -7.87 17.60 -11.54
N ALA A 52 -6.72 17.94 -12.14
CA ALA A 52 -6.53 17.91 -13.58
C ALA A 52 -6.70 16.49 -14.15
N LEU A 53 -6.20 15.46 -13.46
CA LEU A 53 -6.39 14.07 -13.86
C LEU A 53 -7.84 13.59 -13.65
N ALA A 54 -8.52 14.04 -12.60
CA ALA A 54 -9.89 13.60 -12.31
C ALA A 54 -10.93 14.25 -13.25
N TYR A 55 -10.75 15.52 -13.59
CA TYR A 55 -11.74 16.33 -14.32
C TYR A 55 -11.34 16.65 -15.76
N GLY A 56 -10.06 16.48 -16.10
CA GLY A 56 -9.51 16.92 -17.38
C GLY A 56 -9.30 18.44 -17.46
N THR A 57 -8.44 18.84 -18.39
CA THR A 57 -8.19 20.22 -18.82
C THR A 57 -8.03 20.25 -20.34
N GLU A 58 -7.79 21.43 -20.92
CA GLU A 58 -7.49 21.58 -22.35
C GLU A 58 -6.22 20.82 -22.79
N THR A 59 -5.34 20.48 -21.84
CA THR A 59 -4.05 19.81 -22.12
C THR A 59 -3.93 18.42 -21.49
N ILE A 60 -4.47 18.23 -20.28
CA ILE A 60 -4.41 16.98 -19.51
C ILE A 60 -5.76 16.29 -19.63
N PRO A 61 -5.86 15.11 -20.28
CA PRO A 61 -7.13 14.40 -20.34
C PRO A 61 -7.53 13.87 -18.96
N ALA A 62 -8.83 13.69 -18.75
CA ALA A 62 -9.33 12.97 -17.57
C ALA A 62 -8.93 11.48 -17.65
N VAL A 63 -8.68 10.85 -16.51
CA VAL A 63 -8.34 9.42 -16.39
C VAL A 63 -9.39 8.66 -15.59
N ASP A 64 -9.44 7.34 -15.75
CA ASP A 64 -10.39 6.48 -15.02
C ASP A 64 -9.90 6.10 -13.60
N LYS A 65 -8.59 6.09 -13.35
CA LYS A 65 -7.99 5.79 -12.04
C LYS A 65 -6.70 6.58 -11.82
N ILE A 66 -6.51 7.09 -10.60
CA ILE A 66 -5.30 7.79 -10.15
C ILE A 66 -4.60 6.94 -9.09
N THR A 67 -3.35 6.57 -9.32
CA THR A 67 -2.52 5.83 -8.34
C THR A 67 -1.29 6.61 -7.94
N GLY A 68 -0.68 6.20 -6.83
CA GLY A 68 0.58 6.72 -6.35
C GLY A 68 0.45 7.48 -5.03
N PRO A 69 1.48 7.39 -4.18
CA PRO A 69 1.52 8.12 -2.93
C PRO A 69 1.78 9.61 -3.16
N GLY A 70 1.52 10.41 -2.13
CA GLY A 70 1.84 11.83 -2.13
C GLY A 70 1.63 12.42 -0.74
N ASN A 71 1.99 13.69 -0.59
CA ASN A 71 1.82 14.37 0.69
C ASN A 71 0.33 14.51 1.07
N LYS A 72 0.07 15.05 2.27
CA LYS A 72 -1.28 15.29 2.80
C LYS A 72 -2.25 16.01 1.85
N TYR A 73 -1.75 16.88 0.96
CA TYR A 73 -2.59 17.60 -0.01
C TYR A 73 -3.02 16.69 -1.16
N VAL A 74 -2.12 15.85 -1.66
CA VAL A 74 -2.44 14.83 -2.67
C VAL A 74 -3.42 13.82 -2.09
N ALA A 75 -3.17 13.33 -0.87
CA ALA A 75 -4.06 12.41 -0.18
C ALA A 75 -5.47 12.99 0.02
N ALA A 76 -5.57 14.24 0.50
CA ALA A 76 -6.85 14.92 0.64
C ALA A 76 -7.57 15.12 -0.70
N ALA A 77 -6.84 15.45 -1.77
CA ALA A 77 -7.41 15.63 -3.10
C ALA A 77 -7.91 14.30 -3.68
N LYS A 78 -7.13 13.20 -3.58
CA LYS A 78 -7.55 11.86 -4.03
C LYS A 78 -8.84 11.43 -3.33
N ARG A 79 -8.95 11.69 -2.02
CA ARG A 79 -10.19 11.44 -1.27
C ARG A 79 -11.36 12.26 -1.79
N ALA A 80 -11.13 13.53 -2.12
CA ALA A 80 -12.19 14.43 -2.60
C ALA A 80 -12.72 14.08 -3.99
N VAL A 81 -11.90 13.45 -4.85
CA VAL A 81 -12.29 13.06 -6.22
C VAL A 81 -12.74 11.61 -6.33
N PHE A 82 -12.60 10.82 -5.26
CA PHE A 82 -13.01 9.40 -5.29
C PHE A 82 -14.51 9.27 -5.59
N GLY A 83 -14.84 8.37 -6.53
CA GLY A 83 -16.19 8.18 -7.05
C GLY A 83 -16.43 8.89 -8.38
N GLN A 84 -15.76 10.01 -8.64
CA GLN A 84 -15.63 10.58 -9.98
C GLN A 84 -14.53 9.86 -10.78
N VAL A 85 -13.44 9.52 -10.08
CA VAL A 85 -12.31 8.74 -10.59
C VAL A 85 -11.96 7.64 -9.58
N GLY A 86 -11.46 6.51 -10.05
CA GLY A 86 -10.91 5.48 -9.18
C GLY A 86 -9.64 5.97 -8.47
N ILE A 87 -9.37 5.49 -7.27
CA ILE A 87 -8.07 5.64 -6.61
C ILE A 87 -7.59 4.27 -6.14
N ASP A 88 -6.28 4.12 -5.96
CA ASP A 88 -5.67 2.97 -5.27
C ASP A 88 -5.98 3.01 -3.77
N MET A 89 -5.50 4.03 -3.07
CA MET A 89 -5.63 4.20 -1.64
C MET A 89 -5.33 5.64 -1.20
N ILE A 90 -5.74 5.97 0.02
CA ILE A 90 -5.33 7.20 0.69
C ILE A 90 -4.08 6.88 1.51
N ALA A 91 -2.92 7.18 0.94
CA ALA A 91 -1.65 6.99 1.63
C ALA A 91 -1.58 7.91 2.87
N GLY A 92 -1.38 7.30 4.03
CA GLY A 92 -0.84 7.92 5.23
C GLY A 92 0.69 7.96 5.21
N PRO A 93 1.31 8.35 6.33
CA PRO A 93 2.76 8.32 6.51
C PRO A 93 3.32 6.91 6.37
N SER A 94 4.57 6.77 5.92
CA SER A 94 5.23 5.47 5.79
C SER A 94 5.60 4.86 7.14
N GLU A 95 5.56 3.54 7.23
CA GLU A 95 5.68 2.79 8.48
C GLU A 95 6.50 1.51 8.30
N VAL A 96 7.38 1.19 9.26
CA VAL A 96 8.06 -0.11 9.37
C VAL A 96 7.87 -0.68 10.77
N LEU A 97 7.65 -2.00 10.84
CA LEU A 97 7.70 -2.78 12.08
C LEU A 97 8.73 -3.89 11.92
N VAL A 98 9.78 -3.84 12.72
CA VAL A 98 10.82 -4.88 12.78
C VAL A 98 10.57 -5.75 14.01
N TYR A 99 10.40 -7.06 13.80
CA TYR A 99 10.20 -8.05 14.86
C TYR A 99 11.40 -8.98 14.96
N ALA A 100 11.89 -9.19 16.20
CA ALA A 100 13.01 -10.10 16.49
C ALA A 100 12.77 -10.85 17.81
N GLU A 101 13.45 -11.99 18.01
CA GLU A 101 13.31 -12.81 19.23
C GLU A 101 14.56 -12.82 20.13
N GLY A 102 15.58 -12.02 19.80
CA GLY A 102 16.79 -11.89 20.61
C GLY A 102 17.78 -13.04 20.43
N GLU A 103 17.81 -13.62 19.23
CA GLU A 103 18.74 -14.69 18.89
C GLU A 103 20.16 -14.13 18.72
N ALA A 104 21.19 -14.94 18.97
CA ALA A 104 22.59 -14.48 18.99
C ALA A 104 23.07 -13.90 17.63
N GLN A 105 22.40 -14.28 16.55
CA GLN A 105 22.67 -13.86 15.19
C GLN A 105 21.97 -12.56 14.81
N ASP A 106 21.01 -12.10 15.63
CA ASP A 106 20.33 -10.83 15.40
C ASP A 106 21.29 -9.68 15.69
N ARG A 107 21.69 -8.99 14.62
CA ARG A 107 22.62 -7.88 14.69
C ARG A 107 21.88 -6.59 15.03
N ALA A 108 22.09 -6.06 16.22
CA ALA A 108 21.46 -4.82 16.68
C ALA A 108 21.75 -3.62 15.76
N ASP A 109 22.93 -3.57 15.16
CA ASP A 109 23.31 -2.54 14.18
C ASP A 109 22.52 -2.64 12.87
N TRP A 110 22.14 -3.85 12.44
CA TRP A 110 21.30 -4.04 11.26
C TRP A 110 19.86 -3.63 11.55
N LEU A 111 19.31 -4.12 12.66
CA LEU A 111 17.94 -3.77 13.11
C LEU A 111 17.78 -2.25 13.30
N ALA A 112 18.82 -1.58 13.84
CA ALA A 112 18.85 -0.12 13.94
C ALA A 112 18.81 0.56 12.56
N MET A 113 19.54 0.02 11.57
CA MET A 113 19.51 0.53 10.20
C MET A 113 18.15 0.34 9.53
N ASP A 114 17.48 -0.80 9.76
CA ASP A 114 16.16 -1.08 9.19
C ASP A 114 15.09 -0.11 9.74
N LEU A 115 15.19 0.25 11.03
CA LEU A 115 14.33 1.29 11.62
C LEU A 115 14.66 2.68 11.07
N LEU A 116 15.95 2.99 10.94
CA LEU A 116 16.42 4.31 10.50
C LEU A 116 16.20 4.54 9.00
N SER A 117 16.22 3.49 8.17
CA SER A 117 15.91 3.60 6.75
C SER A 117 14.51 4.13 6.52
N GLN A 118 13.53 3.71 7.34
CA GLN A 118 12.19 4.29 7.29
C GLN A 118 12.15 5.68 7.92
N ALA A 119 12.75 5.86 9.11
CA ALA A 119 12.68 7.13 9.84
C ALA A 119 13.26 8.32 9.07
N GLU A 120 14.21 8.08 8.15
CA GLU A 120 14.82 9.15 7.34
C GLU A 120 13.97 9.66 6.16
N HIS A 121 12.82 9.03 5.88
CA HIS A 121 11.93 9.44 4.79
C HIS A 121 11.20 10.75 5.10
N ASP A 122 10.57 10.85 6.28
CA ASP A 122 9.78 12.01 6.69
C ASP A 122 9.70 12.08 8.23
N ARG A 123 9.57 13.30 8.78
CA ARG A 123 9.38 13.54 10.22
C ARG A 123 8.11 12.89 10.77
N ILE A 124 7.15 12.55 9.91
CA ILE A 124 5.91 11.87 10.30
C ILE A 124 5.92 10.36 10.00
N ALA A 125 7.03 9.81 9.48
CA ALA A 125 7.22 8.37 9.34
C ALA A 125 7.24 7.68 10.71
N GLN A 126 6.98 6.37 10.74
CA GLN A 126 6.92 5.59 11.97
C GLN A 126 7.81 4.35 11.87
N ALA A 127 8.70 4.16 12.84
CA ALA A 127 9.54 2.98 12.95
C ALA A 127 9.35 2.30 14.30
N ILE A 128 8.91 1.05 14.30
CA ILE A 128 8.58 0.29 15.50
C ILE A 128 9.47 -0.94 15.58
N PHE A 129 10.19 -1.10 16.69
CA PHE A 129 10.89 -2.34 17.01
C PHE A 129 10.11 -3.13 18.04
N VAL A 130 9.93 -4.42 17.80
CA VAL A 130 9.25 -5.33 18.73
C VAL A 130 10.17 -6.52 18.99
N THR A 131 10.44 -6.82 20.26
CA THR A 131 11.25 -7.99 20.62
C THR A 131 10.79 -8.66 21.91
N THR A 132 11.12 -9.94 22.08
CA THR A 132 10.99 -10.66 23.34
C THR A 132 12.22 -10.52 24.24
N SER A 133 13.29 -9.88 23.78
CA SER A 133 14.57 -9.77 24.48
C SER A 133 14.85 -8.34 24.96
N GLU A 134 14.86 -8.15 26.28
CA GLU A 134 15.21 -6.86 26.89
C GLU A 134 16.65 -6.43 26.57
N ALA A 135 17.57 -7.40 26.46
CA ALA A 135 18.96 -7.13 26.10
C ALA A 135 19.06 -6.56 24.68
N GLN A 136 18.41 -7.23 23.71
CA GLN A 136 18.39 -6.79 22.31
C GLN A 136 17.71 -5.41 22.17
N LEU A 137 16.65 -5.16 22.92
CA LEU A 137 15.97 -3.86 22.90
C LEU A 137 16.91 -2.71 23.29
N LYS A 138 17.71 -2.89 24.35
CA LYS A 138 18.71 -1.91 24.79
C LYS A 138 19.88 -1.77 23.81
N GLU A 139 20.30 -2.88 23.19
CA GLU A 139 21.36 -2.84 22.18
C GLU A 139 20.91 -2.09 20.93
N VAL A 140 19.69 -2.33 20.44
CA VAL A 140 19.12 -1.60 19.29
C VAL A 140 18.97 -0.11 19.61
N GLU A 141 18.49 0.25 20.81
CA GLU A 141 18.42 1.65 21.25
C GLU A 141 19.80 2.35 21.17
N LEU A 142 20.86 1.68 21.63
CA LEU A 142 22.21 2.20 21.60
C LEU A 142 22.75 2.36 20.17
N GLU A 143 22.51 1.38 19.30
CA GLU A 143 22.97 1.43 17.90
C GLU A 143 22.21 2.50 17.09
N ILE A 144 20.92 2.74 17.38
CA ILE A 144 20.17 3.87 16.82
C ILE A 144 20.88 5.19 17.14
N GLU A 145 21.20 5.44 18.42
CA GLU A 145 21.86 6.69 18.83
C GLU A 145 23.26 6.85 18.20
N ARG A 146 24.01 5.76 18.09
CA ARG A 146 25.32 5.76 17.42
C ARG A 146 25.17 6.13 15.95
N ALA A 147 24.26 5.51 15.23
CA ALA A 147 24.08 5.76 13.81
C ALA A 147 23.55 7.18 13.52
N LEU A 148 22.68 7.70 14.38
CA LEU A 148 22.19 9.09 14.30
C LEU A 148 23.30 10.14 14.49
N ALA A 149 24.48 9.77 14.98
CA ALA A 149 25.63 10.68 15.03
C ALA A 149 26.24 10.95 13.63
N GLU A 150 26.03 10.04 12.67
CA GLU A 150 26.70 10.06 11.37
C GLU A 150 25.74 10.22 10.18
N LEU A 151 24.46 9.86 10.35
CA LEU A 151 23.46 9.90 9.27
C LEU A 151 23.23 11.33 8.72
N PRO A 152 23.31 11.54 7.39
CA PRO A 152 23.10 12.86 6.80
C PRO A 152 21.73 13.50 7.11
N LYS A 153 20.69 12.68 7.32
CA LYS A 153 19.33 13.11 7.66
C LYS A 153 18.96 12.85 9.12
N ALA A 154 19.95 12.78 10.02
CA ALA A 154 19.73 12.45 11.43
C ALA A 154 18.65 13.30 12.11
N ASP A 155 18.54 14.60 11.79
CA ASP A 155 17.51 15.46 12.37
C ASP A 155 16.08 15.02 11.99
N ILE A 156 15.87 14.59 10.74
CA ILE A 156 14.57 14.08 10.27
C ILE A 156 14.25 12.75 10.98
N ALA A 157 15.23 11.85 11.02
CA ALA A 157 15.08 10.55 11.65
C ALA A 157 14.83 10.66 13.16
N ARG A 158 15.54 11.55 13.87
CA ARG A 158 15.29 11.85 15.29
C ARG A 158 13.85 12.31 15.52
N ASP A 159 13.35 13.24 14.71
CA ASP A 159 11.98 13.73 14.86
C ASP A 159 10.94 12.64 14.59
N SER A 160 11.16 11.78 13.59
CA SER A 160 10.30 10.62 13.32
C SER A 160 10.26 9.67 14.53
N LEU A 161 11.43 9.28 15.05
CA LEU A 161 11.55 8.36 16.18
C LEU A 161 10.94 8.94 17.46
N GLN A 162 11.18 10.22 17.77
CA GLN A 162 10.64 10.85 18.98
C GLN A 162 9.11 10.98 18.95
N ASN A 163 8.53 11.29 17.79
CA ASN A 163 7.10 11.55 17.70
C ASN A 163 6.28 10.27 17.48
N ARG A 164 6.86 9.28 16.78
CA ARG A 164 6.11 8.11 16.30
C ARG A 164 6.87 6.79 16.42
N GLY A 165 8.16 6.81 16.77
CA GLY A 165 8.93 5.60 17.00
C GLY A 165 8.52 4.89 18.28
N ALA A 166 8.79 3.59 18.35
CA ALA A 166 8.58 2.81 19.57
C ALA A 166 9.52 1.61 19.61
N LEU A 167 10.13 1.36 20.78
CA LEU A 167 10.80 0.11 21.11
C LEU A 167 9.90 -0.63 22.11
N ILE A 168 9.45 -1.83 21.75
CA ILE A 168 8.42 -2.55 22.49
C ILE A 168 8.94 -3.92 22.91
N LEU A 169 9.01 -4.15 24.22
CA LEU A 169 9.24 -5.47 24.80
C LEU A 169 7.90 -6.21 24.90
N VAL A 170 7.80 -7.37 24.27
CA VAL A 170 6.68 -8.30 24.42
C VAL A 170 7.08 -9.52 25.25
N LYS A 171 6.12 -10.13 25.93
CA LYS A 171 6.33 -11.30 26.79
C LYS A 171 6.77 -12.53 26.01
N ASP A 172 6.14 -12.77 24.86
CA ASP A 172 6.36 -13.94 24.03
C ASP A 172 5.95 -13.69 22.57
N ARG A 173 6.23 -14.69 21.72
CA ARG A 173 5.87 -14.69 20.30
C ARG A 173 4.38 -14.44 20.05
N SER A 174 3.51 -15.04 20.85
CA SER A 174 2.06 -14.90 20.66
C SER A 174 1.61 -13.47 20.87
N GLU A 175 2.17 -12.77 21.88
CA GLU A 175 1.90 -11.35 22.08
C GLU A 175 2.47 -10.50 20.94
N GLY A 176 3.68 -10.83 20.46
CA GLY A 176 4.28 -10.20 19.28
C GLY A 176 3.38 -10.26 18.05
N MET A 177 2.89 -11.47 17.69
CA MET A 177 1.99 -11.66 16.56
C MET A 177 0.63 -10.94 16.76
N ALA A 178 0.09 -10.95 17.97
CA ALA A 178 -1.14 -10.21 18.28
C ALA A 178 -0.93 -8.69 18.10
N LEU A 179 0.23 -8.16 18.50
CA LEU A 179 0.58 -6.76 18.35
C LEU A 179 0.79 -6.38 16.87
N ILE A 180 1.54 -7.18 16.10
CA ILE A 180 1.72 -6.97 14.66
C ILE A 180 0.37 -6.89 13.96
N ASN A 181 -0.53 -7.84 14.21
CA ASN A 181 -1.88 -7.83 13.66
C ASN A 181 -2.73 -6.65 14.16
N ARG A 182 -2.45 -6.11 15.35
CA ARG A 182 -3.12 -4.91 15.86
C ARG A 182 -2.63 -3.65 15.15
N ILE A 183 -1.33 -3.56 14.87
CA ILE A 183 -0.72 -2.43 14.17
C ILE A 183 -1.10 -2.46 12.68
N ALA A 184 -1.06 -3.64 12.06
CA ALA A 184 -1.26 -3.82 10.62
C ALA A 184 -0.31 -2.94 9.79
N PRO A 185 1.02 -3.16 9.94
CA PRO A 185 2.04 -2.26 9.39
C PRO A 185 2.07 -2.26 7.86
N GLU A 186 2.60 -1.18 7.29
CA GLU A 186 2.93 -1.09 5.87
C GLU A 186 4.02 -2.12 5.51
N HIS A 187 5.17 -2.04 6.18
CA HIS A 187 6.26 -3.00 6.06
C HIS A 187 6.46 -3.77 7.38
N LEU A 188 6.56 -5.10 7.30
CA LEU A 188 6.86 -5.99 8.42
C LEU A 188 8.14 -6.76 8.15
N GLU A 189 9.16 -6.56 8.96
CA GLU A 189 10.39 -7.36 8.92
C GLU A 189 10.41 -8.41 10.03
N LEU A 190 10.76 -9.64 9.67
CA LEU A 190 10.88 -10.78 10.58
C LEU A 190 12.33 -11.21 10.68
N SER A 191 13.03 -10.72 11.70
CA SER A 191 14.41 -11.08 12.02
C SER A 191 14.44 -12.26 13.00
N VAL A 192 14.22 -13.46 12.48
CA VAL A 192 14.18 -14.73 13.23
C VAL A 192 14.75 -15.87 12.39
N ASP A 193 15.13 -17.00 13.02
CA ASP A 193 15.68 -18.18 12.31
C ASP A 193 14.66 -18.88 11.39
N ASN A 194 13.39 -18.97 11.81
CA ASN A 194 12.34 -19.67 11.06
C ASN A 194 11.12 -18.76 10.84
N PRO A 195 11.21 -17.76 9.93
CA PRO A 195 10.15 -16.80 9.69
C PRO A 195 8.90 -17.45 9.07
N ASP A 196 9.04 -18.55 8.33
CA ASP A 196 7.91 -19.30 7.75
C ASP A 196 6.91 -19.76 8.83
N ALA A 197 7.41 -20.13 10.02
CA ALA A 197 6.58 -20.57 11.13
C ALA A 197 5.72 -19.46 11.76
N LEU A 198 5.92 -18.20 11.37
CA LEU A 198 5.14 -17.05 11.85
C LEU A 198 4.02 -16.64 10.88
N LEU A 199 4.10 -17.04 9.61
CA LEU A 199 3.24 -16.49 8.56
C LEU A 199 1.76 -16.78 8.79
N ASP A 200 1.41 -17.96 9.27
CA ASP A 200 0.01 -18.35 9.54
C ASP A 200 -0.64 -17.48 10.64
N ASP A 201 0.17 -16.90 11.53
CA ASP A 201 -0.30 -16.01 12.59
C ASP A 201 -0.39 -14.54 12.14
N ILE A 202 0.23 -14.17 11.00
CA ILE A 202 0.24 -12.80 10.46
C ILE A 202 -0.91 -12.62 9.47
N ARG A 203 -1.96 -11.93 9.91
CA ARG A 203 -3.15 -11.61 9.10
C ARG A 203 -3.05 -10.27 8.40
N HIS A 204 -2.27 -9.33 8.93
CA HIS A 204 -2.23 -7.96 8.44
C HIS A 204 -0.80 -7.41 8.37
N ALA A 205 -0.30 -7.27 7.15
CA ALA A 205 0.91 -6.53 6.79
C ALA A 205 0.83 -6.18 5.30
N GLY A 206 1.35 -5.01 4.89
CA GLY A 206 1.41 -4.64 3.48
C GLY A 206 2.43 -5.49 2.71
N ALA A 207 3.67 -5.52 3.21
CA ALA A 207 4.72 -6.42 2.76
C ALA A 207 5.41 -7.08 3.95
N ILE A 208 5.79 -8.35 3.80
CA ILE A 208 6.49 -9.14 4.82
C ILE A 208 7.87 -9.49 4.29
N PHE A 209 8.89 -9.11 5.04
CA PHE A 209 10.30 -9.36 4.74
C PHE A 209 10.83 -10.41 5.70
N MET A 210 11.36 -11.51 5.15
CA MET A 210 11.62 -12.72 5.91
C MET A 210 13.12 -12.96 6.09
N GLY A 211 13.55 -13.04 7.34
CA GLY A 211 14.91 -13.34 7.75
C GLY A 211 15.85 -12.14 7.72
N ARG A 212 16.99 -12.30 8.40
CA ARG A 212 17.98 -11.24 8.71
C ARG A 212 18.64 -10.55 7.51
N HIS A 213 18.53 -11.14 6.33
CA HIS A 213 19.20 -10.65 5.11
C HIS A 213 18.23 -9.96 4.16
N THR A 214 17.01 -9.65 4.62
CA THR A 214 15.93 -9.15 3.80
C THR A 214 15.42 -7.80 4.34
N PRO A 215 16.22 -6.72 4.28
CA PRO A 215 15.74 -5.40 4.71
C PRO A 215 14.68 -4.83 3.75
N GLU A 216 13.85 -3.90 4.24
CA GLU A 216 12.80 -3.18 3.48
C GLU A 216 13.33 -2.64 2.16
N ALA A 217 14.57 -2.11 2.17
CA ALA A 217 15.24 -1.56 1.00
C ALA A 217 15.29 -2.53 -0.20
N ILE A 218 15.41 -3.84 0.02
CA ILE A 218 15.40 -4.82 -1.07
C ILE A 218 14.02 -4.87 -1.77
N GLY A 219 12.93 -4.82 -1.00
CA GLY A 219 11.56 -4.78 -1.55
C GLY A 219 11.25 -3.46 -2.25
N ASP A 220 11.74 -2.36 -1.70
CA ASP A 220 11.54 -1.03 -2.26
C ASP A 220 12.12 -0.85 -3.66
N TYR A 221 13.22 -1.54 -3.95
CA TYR A 221 13.99 -1.27 -5.16
C TYR A 221 14.05 -2.43 -6.15
N CYS A 222 14.26 -3.68 -5.71
CA CYS A 222 14.73 -4.71 -6.64
C CYS A 222 14.19 -6.13 -6.45
N ALA A 223 13.45 -6.45 -5.38
CA ALA A 223 12.92 -7.80 -5.17
C ALA A 223 11.78 -8.18 -6.12
N GLY A 224 10.98 -7.20 -6.56
CA GLY A 224 9.85 -7.42 -7.48
C GLY A 224 8.47 -7.05 -6.93
N PRO A 225 8.13 -7.28 -5.64
CA PRO A 225 6.88 -6.77 -5.04
C PRO A 225 6.74 -5.24 -5.16
N ASN A 226 5.52 -4.75 -4.98
CA ASN A 226 5.22 -3.32 -5.14
C ASN A 226 5.33 -2.57 -3.81
N HIS A 227 6.14 -1.50 -3.75
CA HIS A 227 6.28 -0.65 -2.57
C HIS A 227 5.17 0.40 -2.39
N VAL A 228 4.16 0.42 -3.26
CA VAL A 228 2.96 1.26 -3.02
C VAL A 228 2.04 0.44 -2.14
N LEU A 229 2.20 0.61 -0.84
CA LEU A 229 1.61 -0.23 0.18
C LEU A 229 0.57 0.51 1.04
N PRO A 230 -0.36 -0.25 1.66
CA PRO A 230 -1.32 0.32 2.59
C PRO A 230 -0.67 0.75 3.92
N THR A 231 -0.78 2.03 4.25
CA THR A 231 -0.22 2.64 5.47
C THR A 231 -1.26 2.84 6.57
N SER A 232 -0.82 3.19 7.78
CA SER A 232 -1.67 3.62 8.90
C SER A 232 -2.79 2.64 9.24
N GLY A 233 -2.45 1.35 9.30
CA GLY A 233 -3.35 0.25 9.65
C GLY A 233 -4.30 -0.17 8.54
N THR A 234 -4.20 0.39 7.33
CA THR A 234 -5.09 0.04 6.21
C THR A 234 -4.76 -1.32 5.58
N ALA A 235 -3.62 -1.95 5.92
CA ALA A 235 -3.30 -3.34 5.56
C ALA A 235 -4.35 -4.36 6.07
N ARG A 236 -5.28 -3.93 6.91
CA ARG A 236 -6.46 -4.70 7.35
C ARG A 236 -7.47 -4.98 6.24
N PHE A 237 -7.54 -4.12 5.23
CA PHE A 237 -8.58 -4.18 4.19
C PHE A 237 -8.08 -3.76 2.80
N SER A 238 -6.85 -3.30 2.70
CA SER A 238 -6.20 -2.90 1.45
C SER A 238 -5.01 -3.81 1.16
N SER A 239 -4.61 -3.86 -0.10
CA SER A 239 -3.48 -4.66 -0.59
C SER A 239 -2.42 -3.75 -1.22
N PRO A 240 -1.18 -4.23 -1.42
CA PRO A 240 -0.20 -3.57 -2.28
C PRO A 240 -0.79 -3.20 -3.64
N LEU A 241 -0.27 -2.17 -4.30
CA LEU A 241 -0.67 -1.88 -5.68
C LEU A 241 -0.27 -3.03 -6.62
N GLY A 242 -1.24 -3.59 -7.35
CA GLY A 242 -1.02 -4.72 -8.23
C GLY A 242 -1.62 -4.55 -9.62
N VAL A 243 -1.46 -5.57 -10.48
CA VAL A 243 -2.09 -5.62 -11.81
C VAL A 243 -3.62 -5.56 -11.68
N TYR A 244 -4.18 -6.19 -10.65
CA TYR A 244 -5.61 -6.20 -10.35
C TYR A 244 -6.19 -4.80 -10.09
N ASP A 245 -5.38 -3.83 -9.67
CA ASP A 245 -5.83 -2.45 -9.49
C ASP A 245 -6.19 -1.76 -10.79
N PHE A 246 -5.64 -2.22 -11.90
CA PHE A 246 -5.86 -1.66 -13.24
C PHE A 246 -6.87 -2.48 -14.04
N GLN A 247 -7.57 -3.40 -13.39
CA GLN A 247 -8.56 -4.27 -14.01
C GLN A 247 -9.96 -4.03 -13.43
N LYS A 248 -10.98 -4.32 -14.25
CA LYS A 248 -12.38 -4.36 -13.84
C LYS A 248 -12.99 -5.70 -14.24
N LYS A 249 -13.90 -6.21 -13.42
CA LYS A 249 -14.58 -7.49 -13.64
C LYS A 249 -16.03 -7.22 -14.03
N SER A 250 -16.53 -7.94 -15.02
CA SER A 250 -17.94 -7.90 -15.44
C SER A 250 -18.52 -9.30 -15.34
N SER A 251 -19.66 -9.42 -14.64
CA SER A 251 -20.43 -10.67 -14.61
C SER A 251 -21.20 -10.82 -15.93
N ILE A 252 -21.08 -11.99 -16.56
CA ILE A 252 -21.81 -12.32 -17.79
C ILE A 252 -22.81 -13.42 -17.46
N ILE A 253 -24.10 -13.11 -17.61
CA ILE A 253 -25.20 -14.04 -17.35
C ILE A 253 -25.96 -14.21 -18.65
N TYR A 254 -25.95 -15.43 -19.19
CA TYR A 254 -26.65 -15.77 -20.43
C TYR A 254 -27.43 -17.07 -20.21
N CYS A 255 -28.73 -16.93 -20.00
CA CYS A 255 -29.62 -18.06 -19.81
C CYS A 255 -30.23 -18.49 -21.15
N SER A 256 -30.30 -19.80 -21.39
CA SER A 256 -31.19 -20.34 -22.41
C SER A 256 -32.66 -20.12 -22.00
N GLU A 257 -33.59 -20.26 -22.94
CA GLU A 257 -35.02 -20.18 -22.65
C GLU A 257 -35.40 -21.16 -21.52
N SER A 258 -35.04 -22.43 -21.65
CA SER A 258 -35.33 -23.46 -20.64
C SER A 258 -34.64 -23.22 -19.30
N GLY A 259 -33.38 -22.75 -19.31
CA GLY A 259 -32.64 -22.43 -18.10
C GLY A 259 -33.18 -21.20 -17.37
N SER A 260 -33.79 -20.26 -18.11
CA SER A 260 -34.35 -19.05 -17.52
C SER A 260 -35.62 -19.30 -16.72
N LYS A 261 -36.44 -20.30 -17.07
CA LYS A 261 -37.75 -20.55 -16.43
C LYS A 261 -37.69 -20.73 -14.90
N PRO A 262 -36.91 -21.68 -14.34
CA PRO A 262 -36.86 -21.88 -12.89
C PRO A 262 -36.24 -20.70 -12.14
N LEU A 263 -35.26 -20.00 -12.75
CA LEU A 263 -34.65 -18.80 -12.18
C LEU A 263 -35.63 -17.62 -12.17
N ALA A 264 -36.41 -17.49 -13.23
CA ALA A 264 -37.40 -16.44 -13.40
C ALA A 264 -38.60 -16.63 -12.44
N GLU A 265 -39.04 -17.87 -12.21
CA GLU A 265 -40.06 -18.16 -11.20
C GLU A 265 -39.57 -17.74 -9.80
N THR A 266 -38.33 -18.08 -9.45
CA THR A 266 -37.71 -17.67 -8.19
C THR A 266 -37.62 -16.14 -8.09
N ALA A 267 -37.17 -15.48 -9.15
CA ALA A 267 -37.03 -14.02 -9.18
C ALA A 267 -38.37 -13.29 -9.10
N ASP A 268 -39.45 -13.81 -9.69
CA ASP A 268 -40.80 -13.24 -9.58
C ASP A 268 -41.26 -13.25 -8.11
N ILE A 269 -41.14 -14.40 -7.43
CA ILE A 269 -41.53 -14.54 -6.02
C ILE A 269 -40.75 -13.56 -5.14
N LEU A 270 -39.43 -13.48 -5.30
CA LEU A 270 -38.59 -12.58 -4.51
C LEU A 270 -38.94 -11.11 -4.79
N ALA A 271 -39.05 -10.73 -6.07
CA ALA A 271 -39.35 -9.35 -6.45
C ALA A 271 -40.73 -8.89 -5.96
N GLN A 272 -41.72 -9.77 -5.87
CA GLN A 272 -43.01 -9.46 -5.24
C GLN A 272 -42.87 -9.19 -3.73
N ARG A 273 -42.00 -9.92 -3.02
CA ARG A 273 -41.76 -9.70 -1.57
C ARG A 273 -40.97 -8.43 -1.29
N GLU A 274 -40.26 -7.91 -2.29
CA GLU A 274 -39.55 -6.64 -2.24
C GLU A 274 -40.37 -5.47 -2.79
N ASP A 275 -41.64 -5.68 -3.14
CA ASP A 275 -42.55 -4.68 -3.74
C ASP A 275 -42.03 -4.09 -5.08
N LEU A 276 -41.26 -4.88 -5.84
CA LEU A 276 -40.66 -4.49 -7.13
C LEU A 276 -41.45 -5.04 -8.32
N GLU A 277 -42.65 -4.52 -8.56
CA GLU A 277 -43.60 -5.06 -9.56
C GLU A 277 -43.02 -5.19 -10.99
N ALA A 278 -42.22 -4.22 -11.44
CA ALA A 278 -41.60 -4.28 -12.77
C ALA A 278 -40.57 -5.42 -12.89
N HIS A 279 -39.80 -5.68 -11.82
CA HIS A 279 -38.86 -6.82 -11.78
C HIS A 279 -39.62 -8.14 -11.78
N ALA A 280 -40.65 -8.25 -10.95
CA ALA A 280 -41.53 -9.42 -10.86
C ALA A 280 -42.13 -9.78 -12.23
N ARG A 281 -42.73 -8.80 -12.92
CA ARG A 281 -43.30 -9.01 -14.27
C ARG A 281 -42.24 -9.39 -15.30
N SER A 282 -41.07 -8.75 -15.27
CA SER A 282 -39.98 -9.07 -16.20
C SER A 282 -39.55 -10.54 -16.08
N ALA A 283 -39.46 -11.06 -14.85
CA ALA A 283 -39.19 -12.46 -14.61
C ALA A 283 -40.38 -13.33 -15.06
N ARG A 284 -41.61 -12.96 -14.67
CA ARG A 284 -42.85 -13.67 -15.02
C ARG A 284 -43.00 -13.99 -16.50
N TYR A 285 -42.72 -13.03 -17.38
CA TYR A 285 -42.80 -13.20 -18.83
C TYR A 285 -41.88 -14.27 -19.42
N ARG A 286 -40.91 -14.79 -18.64
CA ARG A 286 -39.95 -15.80 -19.12
C ARG A 286 -40.30 -17.22 -18.71
N TYR A 287 -41.21 -17.42 -17.74
CA TYR A 287 -41.61 -18.75 -17.30
C TYR A 287 -43.09 -19.08 -17.51
N GLN A 288 -43.94 -18.06 -17.72
CA GLN A 288 -45.29 -18.22 -18.26
C GLN A 288 -45.24 -18.56 -19.76
#